data_AF-A0A834L0T9-F1
#
_entry.id   AF-A0A834L0T9-F1
#
_cell.length_a   1.000
_cell.length_b   1.000
_cell.length_c   1.000
_cell.angle_alpha   90.00
_cell.angle_beta   90.00
_cell.angle_gamma   90.00
#
_symmetry.space_group_name_H-M   'P 1'
#
loop_
_entity.id
_entity.type
_entity.pdbx_description
1 polymer ?
#
loop_
_entity_poly.entity_id
_entity_poly.type
_entity_poly.pdbx_seq_one_letter_code
_entity_poly.pdbx_strand_id
1 'polypeptide(L)'
;MVLRRPELPGCVLFIHWAVEISTEGTVVPKINLLTKLPEQALERFPSQPVGGAAEAFQSLLRMLGAEGAVESVLRALVSPVGGRSI
;
A
#
# COMPACT_ATOMS: atom_id res chain seq x y z
N MET A 1 8.13 -6.82 4.62
CA MET A 1 7.33 -8.04 4.34
C MET A 1 6.71 -7.92 2.96
N VAL A 2 6.57 -9.01 2.19
CA VAL A 2 5.98 -8.99 0.84
C VAL A 2 4.73 -9.88 0.83
N LEU A 3 3.58 -9.31 0.53
CA LEU A 3 2.33 -10.05 0.34
C LEU A 3 2.14 -10.31 -1.15
N ARG A 4 1.94 -11.58 -1.53
CA ARG A 4 1.74 -12.02 -2.91
C ARG A 4 0.38 -12.65 -3.06
N ARG A 5 -0.31 -12.32 -4.15
CA ARG A 5 -1.60 -12.92 -4.51
C ARG A 5 -1.41 -13.82 -5.73
N PRO A 6 -1.65 -15.13 -5.65
CA PRO A 6 -1.54 -16.05 -6.79
C PRO A 6 -2.47 -15.68 -7.95
N GLU A 7 -3.66 -15.16 -7.64
CA GLU A 7 -4.69 -14.79 -8.63
C GLU A 7 -4.41 -13.46 -9.36
N LEU A 8 -3.46 -12.65 -8.86
CA LEU A 8 -2.98 -11.44 -9.52
C LEU A 8 -1.46 -11.54 -9.73
N PRO A 9 -0.99 -12.42 -10.64
CA PRO A 9 0.43 -12.58 -10.92
C PRO A 9 0.98 -11.26 -11.49
N GLY A 10 1.65 -10.48 -10.65
CA GLY A 10 2.22 -9.17 -11.00
C GLY A 10 1.86 -8.03 -10.04
N CYS A 11 0.83 -8.19 -9.20
CA CYS A 11 0.52 -7.20 -8.16
C CYS A 11 1.35 -7.50 -6.90
N VAL A 12 2.23 -6.58 -6.53
CA VAL A 12 3.08 -6.71 -5.33
C VAL A 12 2.82 -5.54 -4.41
N LEU A 13 2.43 -5.83 -3.17
CA LEU A 13 2.26 -4.84 -2.12
C LEU A 13 3.53 -4.79 -1.25
N PHE A 14 4.17 -3.62 -1.20
CA PHE A 14 5.33 -3.37 -0.35
C PHE A 14 4.95 -2.50 0.85
N ILE A 15 5.01 -3.10 2.04
CA ILE A 15 4.82 -2.40 3.31
C ILE A 15 6.17 -2.24 4.00
N HIS A 16 6.54 -0.99 4.26
CA HIS A 16 7.71 -0.64 5.06
C HIS A 16 7.25 -0.29 6.47
N TRP A 17 7.77 -1.02 7.46
CA TRP A 17 7.59 -0.73 8.88
C TRP A 17 8.93 -0.31 9.46
N ALA A 18 9.00 0.90 10.02
CA ALA A 18 10.10 1.34 10.86
C ALA A 18 9.59 1.69 12.27
N VAL A 19 10.47 1.55 13.25
CA VAL A 19 10.24 2.07 14.61
C VAL A 19 11.27 3.16 14.84
N GLU A 20 10.80 4.39 14.99
CA GLU A 20 11.65 5.53 15.32
C GLU A 20 11.64 5.71 16.84
N ILE A 21 12.83 5.88 17.42
CA ILE A 21 13.00 6.12 18.85
C ILE A 21 13.60 7.51 18.99
N SER A 22 12.89 8.40 19.69
CA SER A 22 13.36 9.76 19.95
C SER A 22 14.44 9.76 21.02
N THR A 23 15.21 10.84 21.08
CA THR A 23 16.23 11.07 22.12
C THR A 23 15.65 11.12 23.52
N GLU A 24 14.37 11.43 23.65
CA GLU A 24 13.59 11.46 24.90
C GLU A 24 12.99 10.09 25.24
N GLY A 25 13.25 9.05 24.42
CA GLY A 25 12.73 7.69 24.61
C GLY A 25 11.32 7.47 24.05
N THR A 26 10.78 8.41 23.27
CA THR A 26 9.46 8.22 22.64
C THR A 26 9.58 7.23 21.49
N VAL A 27 8.77 6.18 21.51
CA VAL A 27 8.74 5.16 20.45
C VAL A 27 7.59 5.45 19.49
N VAL A 28 7.90 5.73 18.23
CA VAL A 28 6.92 6.02 17.18
C VAL A 28 7.00 4.94 16.09
N PRO A 29 6.05 3.99 16.06
CA PRO A 29 5.95 3.05 14.95
C PRO A 29 5.43 3.76 13.70
N LYS A 30 6.13 3.62 12.58
CA LYS A 30 5.74 4.15 11.28
C LYS A 30 5.53 3.02 10.28
N ILE A 31 4.37 3.03 9.64
CA ILE A 31 4.03 2.11 8.56
C ILE A 31 3.81 2.95 7.31
N ASN A 32 4.56 2.66 6.26
CA ASN A 32 4.49 3.38 4.99
C ASN A 32 4.16 2.41 3.86
N LEU A 33 3.22 2.83 3.00
CA LEU A 33 2.97 2.17 1.73
C LEU A 33 3.99 2.65 0.71
N LEU A 34 4.83 1.74 0.22
CA LEU A 34 5.79 2.08 -0.82
C LEU A 34 5.13 1.93 -2.19
N THR A 35 4.96 3.06 -2.89
CA THR A 35 4.41 3.11 -4.25
C THR A 35 5.47 2.89 -5.34
N LYS A 36 6.73 2.61 -4.96
CA LYS A 36 7.79 2.30 -5.93
C LYS A 36 7.45 1.01 -6.66
N LEU A 37 7.00 1.14 -7.90
CA LEU A 37 7.01 0.05 -8.86
C LEU A 37 8.46 -0.37 -9.12
N PRO A 38 8.75 -1.68 -9.26
CA PRO A 38 10.04 -2.14 -9.79
C PRO A 38 10.32 -1.43 -11.12
N GLU A 39 11.58 -1.07 -11.39
CA GLU A 39 11.95 -0.36 -12.64
C GLU A 39 11.46 -1.09 -13.90
N GLN A 40 11.48 -2.43 -13.88
CA GLN A 40 10.98 -3.30 -14.94
C GLN A 40 9.47 -3.15 -15.22
N ALA A 41 8.69 -2.71 -14.23
CA ALA A 41 7.26 -2.46 -14.36
C ALA A 41 6.95 -1.03 -14.86
N LEU A 42 7.86 -0.07 -14.62
CA LEU A 42 7.75 1.30 -15.16
C LEU A 42 7.87 1.31 -16.69
N GLU A 43 8.72 0.45 -17.26
CA GLU A 43 8.87 0.25 -18.71
C GLU A 43 7.57 -0.26 -19.39
N ARG A 44 6.75 -1.05 -18.66
CA ARG A 44 5.48 -1.61 -19.18
C ARG A 44 4.26 -0.73 -18.93
N PHE A 45 4.32 0.16 -17.93
CA PHE A 45 3.21 1.04 -17.55
C PHE A 45 3.74 2.48 -17.44
N PRO A 46 3.89 3.19 -18.57
CA PRO A 46 4.51 4.52 -18.61
C PRO A 46 3.64 5.62 -17.97
N SER A 47 2.40 5.30 -17.57
CA SER A 47 1.49 6.22 -16.92
C SER A 47 1.71 6.24 -15.40
N GLN A 48 2.54 7.20 -14.99
CA GLN A 48 2.46 7.99 -13.76
C GLN A 48 2.59 7.25 -12.41
N PRO A 49 3.48 7.71 -11.50
CA PRO A 49 3.45 7.24 -10.12
C PRO A 49 2.05 7.53 -9.56
N VAL A 50 1.44 6.54 -8.90
CA VAL A 50 0.13 6.66 -8.26
C VAL A 50 0.23 7.69 -7.14
N GLY A 51 0.14 8.98 -7.50
CA GLY A 51 0.15 10.10 -6.57
C GLY A 51 -1.08 10.04 -5.68
N GLY A 52 -0.92 10.20 -4.37
CA GLY A 52 -2.02 10.16 -3.41
C GLY A 52 -2.25 8.81 -2.73
N ALA A 53 -1.70 7.69 -3.23
CA ALA A 53 -1.92 6.38 -2.61
C ALA A 53 -1.24 6.27 -1.23
N ALA A 54 -0.06 6.85 -1.07
CA ALA A 54 0.64 6.87 0.22
C ALA A 54 -0.14 7.74 1.23
N GLU A 55 -0.65 8.89 0.81
CA GLU A 55 -1.43 9.82 1.61
C GLU A 55 -2.79 9.23 2.03
N ALA A 56 -3.47 8.56 1.10
CA ALA A 56 -4.70 7.83 1.39
C ALA A 56 -4.46 6.70 2.39
N PHE A 57 -3.34 5.98 2.26
CA PHE A 57 -2.95 4.94 3.22
C PHE A 57 -2.66 5.50 4.61
N GLN A 58 -2.00 6.66 4.73
CA GLN A 58 -1.81 7.34 6.01
C GLN A 58 -3.15 7.75 6.64
N SER A 59 -4.11 8.16 5.83
CA SER A 59 -5.47 8.45 6.30
C SER A 59 -6.16 7.20 6.85
N LEU A 60 -6.04 6.07 6.15
CA LEU A 60 -6.55 4.77 6.60
C LEU A 60 -5.88 4.32 7.90
N LEU A 61 -4.56 4.46 8.02
CA LEU A 61 -3.83 4.13 9.26
C LEU A 61 -4.36 4.92 10.46
N ARG A 62 -4.65 6.21 10.26
CA ARG A 62 -5.19 7.07 11.31
C ARG A 62 -6.62 6.71 11.70
N MET A 63 -7.44 6.27 10.74
CA MET A 63 -8.86 5.97 10.98
C MET A 63 -9.08 4.53 11.49
N LEU A 64 -8.35 3.55 10.96
CA LEU A 64 -8.62 2.13 11.12
C LEU A 64 -7.52 1.37 11.89
N GLY A 65 -6.39 2.02 12.16
CA GLY A 65 -5.20 1.35 12.68
C GLY A 65 -4.49 0.50 11.61
N ALA A 66 -3.40 -0.15 12.02
CA ALA A 66 -2.51 -0.87 11.10
C ALA A 66 -3.21 -2.02 10.34
N GLU A 67 -3.93 -2.87 11.08
CA GLU A 67 -4.60 -4.05 10.50
C GLU A 67 -5.71 -3.64 9.53
N GLY A 68 -6.62 -2.75 9.96
CA GLY A 68 -7.72 -2.29 9.12
C GLY A 68 -7.28 -1.50 7.88
N ALA A 69 -6.18 -0.74 7.98
CA ALA A 69 -5.61 -0.05 6.82
C ALA A 69 -5.06 -1.04 5.78
N VAL A 70 -4.34 -2.08 6.24
CA VAL A 70 -3.81 -3.12 5.34
C VAL A 70 -4.94 -3.95 4.74
N GLU A 71 -5.94 -4.36 5.53
CA GLU A 71 -7.11 -5.08 5.02
C GLU A 71 -7.85 -4.26 3.96
N SER A 72 -8.01 -2.96 4.17
CA SER A 72 -8.67 -2.07 3.21
C SER A 72 -7.94 -2.02 1.87
N VAL A 73 -6.61 -1.93 1.87
CA VAL A 73 -5.79 -1.99 0.65
C VAL A 73 -5.93 -3.35 -0.03
N LEU A 74 -5.87 -4.45 0.73
CA LEU A 74 -6.04 -5.78 0.18
C LEU A 74 -7.43 -5.96 -0.44
N ARG A 75 -8.48 -5.49 0.22
CA ARG A 75 -9.86 -5.57 -0.29
C ARG A 75 -10.04 -4.74 -1.56
N ALA A 76 -9.42 -3.56 -1.65
CA ALA A 76 -9.43 -2.75 -2.87
C ALA A 76 -8.78 -3.47 -4.06
N LEU A 77 -7.73 -4.28 -3.82
CA LEU A 77 -7.11 -5.13 -4.83
C LEU A 77 -7.91 -6.41 -5.14
N VAL A 78 -8.84 -6.79 -4.25
CA VAL A 78 -9.69 -7.98 -4.37
C VAL A 78 -11.03 -7.69 -5.06
N SER A 79 -11.53 -6.46 -4.99
CA SER A 79 -12.79 -6.08 -5.63
C SER A 79 -12.70 -6.16 -7.16
N PRO A 80 -13.66 -6.81 -7.84
CA PRO A 80 -13.69 -6.84 -9.30
C PRO A 80 -13.90 -5.43 -9.86
N VAL A 81 -12.94 -4.93 -10.63
CA VAL A 81 -13.17 -3.80 -11.53
C VAL A 81 -14.02 -4.33 -12.68
N GLY A 82 -15.34 -4.16 -12.61
CA GLY A 82 -16.24 -4.51 -13.71
C GLY A 82 -17.61 -4.98 -13.27
N GLY A 83 -18.50 -4.03 -13.04
CA GLY A 83 -19.92 -4.29 -12.78
C GLY A 83 -20.80 -3.06 -13.03
N ARG A 84 -20.43 -2.20 -13.99
CA ARG A 84 -21.40 -1.32 -14.65
C ARG A 84 -21.82 -2.01 -15.93
N SER A 85 -22.81 -2.89 -15.81
CA SER A 85 -23.64 -3.27 -16.96
C SER A 85 -24.68 -2.17 -17.11
N ILE A 86 -24.64 -1.53 -18.28
CA ILE A 86 -25.75 -0.72 -18.82
C ILE A 86 -26.91 -1.68 -19.11
#